data_AF-A0A485DA03-F1
#
_entry.id   AF-A0A485DA03-F1
#
_cell.length_a   1.000
_cell.length_b   1.000
_cell.length_c   1.000
_cell.angle_alpha   90.00
_cell.angle_beta   90.00
_cell.angle_gamma   90.00
#
_symmetry.space_group_name_H-M   'P 1'
#
loop_
_entity.id
_entity.type
_entity.pdbx_description
1 polymer ?
#
loop_
_entity_poly.entity_id
_entity_poly.type
_entity_poly.pdbx_seq_one_letter_code
_entity_poly.pdbx_strand_id
1 'polypeptide(L)' 'MDTLAAISRWLGKQHVITWCVASEEELWCANAFYVYDSQNVAFYLLSG' A
#
# COMPACT_ATOMS: atom_id res chain seq x y z
N MET A 1 8.70 -5.87 -19.52
CA MET A 1 8.03 -6.79 -18.55
C MET A 1 8.66 -6.73 -17.15
N ASP A 2 9.57 -5.81 -16.84
CA ASP A 2 10.43 -5.90 -15.64
C ASP A 2 10.00 -4.99 -14.47
N THR A 3 9.48 -3.79 -14.75
CA THR A 3 9.21 -2.78 -13.72
C THR A 3 8.14 -3.22 -12.70
N LEU A 4 7.03 -3.79 -13.16
CA LEU A 4 5.97 -4.26 -12.25
C LEU A 4 6.47 -5.41 -11.35
N ALA A 5 7.30 -6.31 -11.89
CA ALA A 5 7.89 -7.38 -11.12
C ALA A 5 8.89 -6.85 -10.07
N ALA A 6 9.68 -5.84 -10.44
CA ALA A 6 10.59 -5.17 -9.51
C ALA A 6 9.84 -4.44 -8.38
N ILE A 7 8.76 -3.73 -8.70
CA ILE A 7 7.88 -3.06 -7.74
C ILE A 7 7.21 -4.10 -6.83
N SER A 8 6.63 -5.15 -7.40
CA SER A 8 5.96 -6.21 -6.63
C SER A 8 6.90 -6.87 -5.62
N ARG A 9 8.14 -7.15 -6.03
CA ARG A 9 9.18 -7.68 -5.14
C ARG A 9 9.56 -6.72 -4.04
N TRP A 10 9.56 -5.41 -4.31
CA TRP A 10 9.86 -4.40 -3.29
C TRP A 10 8.73 -4.28 -2.27
N LEU A 11 7.47 -4.24 -2.74
CA LEU A 11 6.27 -4.19 -1.89
C LEU A 11 6.13 -5.43 -1.00
N GLY A 12 6.59 -6.60 -1.45
CA GLY A 12 6.56 -7.84 -0.65
C GLY A 12 7.46 -7.86 0.59
N LYS A 13 8.34 -6.87 0.80
CA LYS A 13 9.31 -6.84 1.92
C LYS A 13 8.72 -6.36 3.26
N GLN A 14 7.39 -6.18 3.36
CA GLN A 14 6.66 -5.79 4.58
C GLN A 14 7.15 -4.47 5.20
N HIS A 15 6.89 -3.36 4.50
CA HIS A 15 7.13 -2.02 5.00
C HIS A 15 5.88 -1.44 5.71
N VAL A 16 6.04 -0.31 6.39
CA VAL A 16 4.90 0.55 6.77
C VAL A 16 4.54 1.41 5.56
N ILE A 17 3.25 1.53 5.24
CA ILE A 17 2.77 2.45 4.20
C ILE A 17 2.14 3.68 4.85
N THR A 18 2.37 4.85 4.26
CA THR A 18 1.54 6.02 4.49
C THR A 18 0.44 6.04 3.44
N TRP A 19 -0.81 5.82 3.85
CA TRP A 19 -1.96 6.02 2.97
C TRP A 19 -2.58 7.39 3.26
N CYS A 20 -3.09 8.02 2.21
CA CYS A 20 -3.81 9.27 2.32
C CYS A 20 -5.18 9.12 1.68
N VAL A 21 -6.20 9.61 2.37
CA VAL A 21 -7.58 9.66 1.90
C VAL A 21 -8.02 11.11 1.91
N ALA A 22 -8.81 11.49 0.90
CA ALA A 22 -9.37 12.83 0.81
C ALA A 22 -10.89 12.74 0.80
N SER A 23 -11.53 13.66 1.51
CA SER A 23 -12.98 13.85 1.49
C SER A 23 -13.26 15.35 1.50
N GLU A 24 -14.03 15.82 0.52
CA GLU A 24 -14.31 17.24 0.31
C GLU A 24 -13.00 18.08 0.26
N GLU A 25 -12.77 18.92 1.26
CA GLU A 25 -11.60 19.79 1.40
C GLU A 25 -10.55 19.26 2.40
N GLU A 26 -10.79 18.08 2.99
CA GLU A 26 -9.89 17.48 3.98
C GLU A 26 -9.02 16.37 3.38
N LEU A 27 -7.72 16.42 3.68
CA LEU A 27 -6.76 15.36 3.42
C LEU A 27 -6.30 14.77 4.75
N TRP A 28 -6.54 13.48 4.92
CA TRP A 28 -6.02 12.73 6.06
C TRP A 28 -4.97 11.74 5.59
N CYS A 29 -3.88 11.62 6.35
CA CYS A 29 -2.86 10.61 6.12
C CYS A 29 -2.58 9.86 7.42
N ALA A 30 -2.36 8.56 7.31
CA ALA A 30 -1.90 7.74 8.41
C ALA A 30 -0.93 6.67 7.95
N ASN A 31 -0.29 6.04 8.93
CA ASN A 31 0.60 4.93 8.71
C ASN A 31 -0.11 3.63 9.07
N ALA A 32 0.03 2.62 8.22
CA ALA A 32 -0.54 1.29 8.44
C ALA A 32 0.45 0.19 8.07
N PHE A 33 0.33 -0.95 8.74
CA PHE A 33 0.92 -2.19 8.26
C PHE A 33 0.06 -2.76 7.13
N TYR A 34 0.70 -3.45 6.19
CA TYR A 34 0.00 -4.08 5.07
C TYR A 34 0.51 -5.47 4.75
N VAL A 35 -0.36 -6.24 4.07
CA VAL A 35 0.03 -7.41 3.28
C VAL A 35 -0.21 -7.08 1.80
N TYR A 36 0.80 -7.29 0.95
CA TYR A 36 0.71 -7.06 -0.49
C TYR A 36 0.36 -8.35 -1.23
N ASP A 37 -0.71 -8.31 -2.00
CA ASP A 37 -1.14 -9.39 -2.89
C ASP A 37 -0.70 -9.08 -4.32
N SER A 38 0.35 -9.76 -4.77
CA SER A 38 0.92 -9.57 -6.10
C SER A 38 0.05 -10.13 -7.23
N GLN A 39 -0.89 -11.04 -6.94
CA GLN A 39 -1.78 -11.59 -7.97
C GLN A 39 -2.84 -10.56 -8.35
N ASN A 40 -3.39 -9.87 -7.35
CA ASN A 40 -4.43 -8.85 -7.54
C ASN A 40 -3.89 -7.41 -7.57
N VAL A 41 -2.59 -7.22 -7.31
CA VAL A 41 -1.94 -5.90 -7.18
C VAL A 41 -2.68 -5.05 -6.13
N ALA A 42 -2.92 -5.65 -4.96
CA ALA A 42 -3.74 -5.07 -3.90
C ALA A 42 -3.00 -5.02 -2.55
N PHE A 43 -3.39 -4.07 -1.70
CA PHE A 43 -2.92 -3.95 -0.32
C PHE A 43 -4.06 -4.26 0.65
N TYR A 44 -3.83 -5.22 1.55
CA TYR A 44 -4.69 -5.42 2.71
C TYR A 44 -4.10 -4.66 3.89
N LEU A 45 -4.82 -3.67 4.38
CA LEU A 45 -4.36 -2.79 5.46
C LEU A 45 -4.88 -3.29 6.80
N LEU A 46 -4.02 -3.24 7.82
CA LEU A 46 -4.45 -3.41 9.20
C LEU A 46 -4.79 -2.04 9.79
N SER A 47 -6.06 -1.81 10.10
CA SER A 47 -6.57 -0.62 10.79
C SER A 47 -7.17 -1.00 12.14
N GLY A 48 -7.09 -0.09 13.12
CA GLY A 48 -7.74 -0.21 14.43
C GLY A 48 -9.09 0.47 14.49
#